data_AF-A0A954BUV8-F1
#
_entry.id   AF-A0A954BUV8-F1
#
_cell.length_a   1.000
_cell.length_b   1.000
_cell.length_c   1.000
_cell.angle_alpha   90.00
_cell.angle_beta   90.00
_cell.angle_gamma   90.00
#
_symmetry.space_group_name_H-M   'P 1'
#
loop_
_entity.id
_entity.type
_entity.pdbx_description
1 polymer ?
#
loop_
_entity_poly.entity_id
_entity_poly.type
_entity_poly.pdbx_seq_one_letter_code
_entity_poly.pdbx_strand_id
1 'polypeptide(L)'
;LTPEQAQYHFISGYTAKVAGTERGVKEPSATFSACFGAPFMPRHPGVYARLLAEKLQKNGAHAWLLNTGWAGGAYGVGERMKIKHTRAMLNAALDGKLHDVEFKKHPIFGFEYAAACPDVPPEVMDPRESWSDKDAYDAKAKHLAELFRENFKQFEDGVSDNVKNAGPQG
;
A
#
# COMPACT_ATOMS: atom_id res chain seq x y z
N LEU A 1 -0.51 -2.88 -9.27
CA LEU A 1 0.95 -2.75 -8.98
C LEU A 1 1.72 -3.45 -10.08
N THR A 2 2.87 -2.89 -10.50
CA THR A 2 3.85 -3.65 -11.31
C THR A 2 4.46 -4.79 -10.47
N PRO A 3 5.10 -5.80 -11.10
CA PRO A 3 5.79 -6.86 -10.37
C PRO A 3 6.85 -6.35 -9.37
N GLU A 4 7.57 -5.29 -9.73
CA GLU A 4 8.60 -4.67 -8.88
C GLU A 4 7.96 -3.94 -7.69
N GLN A 5 6.87 -3.20 -7.92
CA GLN A 5 6.10 -2.56 -6.86
C GLN A 5 5.48 -3.58 -5.90
N ALA A 6 4.97 -4.70 -6.45
CA ALA A 6 4.43 -5.79 -5.65
C ALA A 6 5.50 -6.38 -4.73
N GLN A 7 6.71 -6.61 -5.25
CA GLN A 7 7.85 -7.05 -4.45
C GLN A 7 8.24 -6.02 -3.39
N TYR A 8 8.35 -4.75 -3.76
CA TYR A 8 8.71 -3.67 -2.84
C TYR A 8 7.73 -3.60 -1.67
N HIS A 9 6.43 -3.48 -1.94
CA HIS A 9 5.40 -3.40 -0.91
C HIS A 9 5.26 -4.69 -0.10
N PHE A 10 5.47 -5.86 -0.71
CA PHE A 10 5.49 -7.14 0.01
C PHE A 10 6.65 -7.22 1.00
N ILE A 11 7.85 -6.81 0.59
CA ILE A 11 9.02 -6.75 1.48
C ILE A 11 8.83 -5.69 2.56
N SER A 12 8.31 -4.50 2.23
CA SER A 12 8.03 -3.46 3.23
C SER A 12 7.02 -3.95 4.26
N GLY A 13 5.95 -4.61 3.82
CA GLY A 13 4.90 -5.13 4.69
C GLY A 13 4.29 -4.07 5.61
N TYR A 14 4.07 -2.87 5.04
CA TYR A 14 3.53 -1.74 5.77
C TYR A 14 2.08 -2.00 6.18
N THR A 15 1.81 -1.80 7.46
CA THR A 15 0.48 -1.78 8.05
C THR A 15 0.46 -0.77 9.21
N ALA A 16 -0.73 -0.44 9.71
CA ALA A 16 -0.86 0.36 10.92
C ALA A 16 -1.21 -0.57 12.09
N LYS A 17 -0.44 -0.48 13.19
CA LYS A 17 -0.90 -1.04 14.46
C LYS A 17 -2.03 -0.16 14.97
N VAL A 18 -3.20 -0.74 15.20
CA VAL A 18 -4.36 -0.01 15.70
C VAL A 18 -4.41 -0.13 17.22
N ALA A 19 -4.89 0.89 17.91
CA ALA A 19 -5.13 0.82 19.35
C ALA A 19 -5.99 -0.42 19.70
N GLY A 20 -5.52 -1.24 20.64
CA GLY A 20 -6.23 -2.43 21.13
C GLY A 20 -5.72 -3.80 20.65
N THR A 21 -4.82 -3.88 19.66
CA THR A 21 -4.23 -5.18 19.23
C THR A 21 -2.94 -5.53 19.97
N GLU A 22 -2.29 -4.55 20.60
CA GLU A 22 -1.09 -4.75 21.43
C GLU A 22 -1.18 -3.88 22.71
N ARG A 23 -0.69 -4.42 23.83
CA ARG A 23 -0.69 -3.72 25.14
C ARG A 23 0.11 -2.41 25.02
N GLY A 24 -0.56 -1.27 25.20
CA GLY A 24 0.08 0.05 25.30
C GLY A 24 -0.01 0.95 24.06
N VAL A 25 -0.57 0.48 22.94
CA VAL A 25 -0.76 1.31 21.73
C VAL A 25 -2.02 2.16 21.88
N LYS A 26 -1.86 3.50 22.00
CA LYS A 26 -2.96 4.47 22.12
C LYS A 26 -3.30 5.19 20.81
N GLU A 27 -2.32 5.29 19.90
CA GLU A 27 -2.46 5.92 18.58
C GLU A 27 -1.98 4.97 17.49
N PRO A 28 -2.54 5.02 16.27
CA PRO A 28 -2.07 4.19 15.18
C PRO A 28 -0.62 4.49 14.84
N SER A 29 0.24 3.48 14.95
CA SER A 29 1.65 3.60 14.59
C SER A 29 1.95 2.85 13.30
N ALA A 30 2.76 3.47 12.44
CA ALA A 30 3.32 2.81 11.27
C ALA A 30 4.10 1.57 11.71
N THR A 31 3.80 0.42 11.12
CA THR A 31 4.48 -0.84 11.39
C THR A 31 4.87 -1.48 10.08
N PHE A 32 6.14 -1.88 9.96
CA PHE A 32 6.65 -2.62 8.83
C PHE A 32 6.93 -4.05 9.29
N SER A 33 6.19 -5.01 8.74
CA SER A 33 6.36 -6.44 9.02
C SER A 33 6.64 -7.13 7.71
N ALA A 34 7.91 -7.35 7.40
CA ALA A 34 8.34 -7.92 6.14
C ALA A 34 7.51 -9.15 5.71
N CYS A 35 7.14 -9.18 4.43
CA CYS A 35 6.26 -10.22 3.85
C CYS A 35 4.89 -10.31 4.55
N PHE A 36 4.46 -9.24 5.23
CA PHE A 36 3.29 -9.18 6.12
C PHE A 36 3.30 -10.22 7.25
N GLY A 37 4.48 -10.75 7.61
CA GLY A 37 4.62 -11.87 8.54
C GLY A 37 6.04 -12.10 9.06
N ALA A 38 6.79 -11.03 9.31
CA ALA A 38 8.21 -11.08 9.64
C ALA A 38 8.61 -12.11 10.70
N PRO A 39 7.87 -12.30 11.82
CA PRO A 39 8.23 -13.30 12.83
C PRO A 39 8.30 -14.75 12.34
N PHE A 40 7.72 -15.03 11.18
CA PHE A 40 7.62 -16.38 10.61
C PHE A 40 8.51 -16.58 9.38
N MET A 41 9.39 -15.62 9.06
CA MET A 41 10.20 -15.63 7.84
C MET A 41 11.64 -16.10 8.15
N PRO A 42 12.00 -17.39 7.92
CA PRO A 42 13.34 -17.91 8.24
C PRO A 42 14.43 -17.52 7.24
N ARG A 43 14.11 -16.77 6.19
CA ARG A 43 15.04 -16.38 5.12
C ARG A 43 14.92 -14.88 4.88
N HIS A 44 15.88 -14.32 4.15
CA HIS A 44 15.82 -12.93 3.71
C HIS A 44 14.51 -12.66 2.93
N PRO A 45 13.79 -11.55 3.19
CA PRO A 45 12.52 -11.21 2.53
C PRO A 45 12.57 -11.24 0.99
N GLY A 46 13.71 -10.85 0.41
CA GLY A 46 13.93 -10.91 -1.04
C GLY A 46 13.77 -12.31 -1.66
N VAL A 47 13.97 -13.40 -0.89
CA VAL A 47 13.70 -14.76 -1.37
C VAL A 47 12.22 -14.99 -1.60
N TYR A 48 11.37 -14.56 -0.66
CA TYR A 48 9.92 -14.72 -0.76
C TYR A 48 9.32 -13.78 -1.79
N ALA A 49 9.84 -12.55 -1.89
CA ALA A 49 9.40 -11.57 -2.88
C ALA A 49 9.66 -12.05 -4.31
N ARG A 50 10.83 -12.64 -4.58
CA ARG A 50 11.13 -13.23 -5.89
C ARG A 50 10.17 -14.37 -6.22
N LEU A 51 9.91 -15.25 -5.26
CA LEU A 51 8.95 -16.35 -5.43
C LEU A 51 7.53 -15.80 -5.73
N LEU A 52 7.11 -14.74 -5.04
CA LEU A 52 5.84 -14.05 -5.33
C LEU A 52 5.82 -13.54 -6.77
N ALA A 53 6.87 -12.83 -7.22
CA ALA A 53 6.94 -12.29 -8.57
C ALA A 53 6.91 -13.39 -9.65
N GLU A 54 7.67 -14.48 -9.47
CA GLU A 54 7.65 -15.65 -10.35
C GLU A 54 6.24 -16.26 -10.46
N LYS A 55 5.52 -16.35 -9.33
CA LYS A 55 4.15 -16.87 -9.30
C LYS A 55 3.15 -15.92 -9.95
N LEU A 56 3.28 -14.61 -9.75
CA LEU A 56 2.43 -13.62 -10.43
C LEU A 56 2.61 -13.71 -11.94
N GLN A 57 3.87 -13.71 -12.41
CA GLN A 57 4.19 -13.79 -13.83
C GLN A 57 3.72 -15.11 -14.47
N LYS A 58 3.98 -16.25 -13.81
CA LYS A 58 3.61 -17.57 -14.33
C LYS A 58 2.09 -17.73 -14.51
N ASN A 59 1.29 -17.11 -13.65
CA ASN A 59 -0.16 -17.30 -13.65
C ASN A 59 -0.92 -16.11 -14.25
N GLY A 60 -0.23 -15.05 -14.69
CA GLY A 60 -0.87 -13.81 -15.16
C GLY A 60 -1.70 -13.11 -14.07
N ALA A 61 -1.38 -13.30 -12.79
CA ALA A 61 -2.13 -12.72 -11.70
C ALA A 61 -1.74 -11.26 -11.47
N HIS A 62 -2.73 -10.43 -11.11
CA HIS A 62 -2.55 -9.02 -10.80
C HIS A 62 -2.37 -8.79 -9.29
N ALA A 63 -1.45 -7.89 -8.93
CA ALA A 63 -1.24 -7.47 -7.54
C ALA A 63 -1.91 -6.12 -7.26
N TRP A 64 -2.75 -6.08 -6.23
CA TRP A 64 -3.50 -4.90 -5.79
C TRP A 64 -3.06 -4.48 -4.38
N LEU A 65 -2.98 -3.16 -4.14
CA LEU A 65 -2.79 -2.59 -2.82
C LEU A 65 -4.11 -1.94 -2.38
N LEU A 66 -4.71 -2.45 -1.29
CA LEU A 66 -5.99 -1.97 -0.79
C LEU A 66 -5.82 -1.34 0.59
N ASN A 67 -6.15 -0.05 0.73
CA ASN A 67 -6.19 0.60 2.03
C ASN A 67 -7.45 0.19 2.80
N THR A 68 -7.27 -0.60 3.87
CA THR A 68 -8.34 -0.96 4.82
C THR A 68 -8.24 -0.19 6.15
N GLY A 69 -7.35 0.80 6.20
CA GLY A 69 -7.08 1.67 7.33
C GLY A 69 -7.95 2.92 7.30
N TRP A 70 -7.33 4.10 7.32
CA TRP A 70 -7.99 5.40 7.39
C TRP A 70 -7.96 6.13 6.04
N ALA A 71 -8.96 6.97 5.82
CA ALA A 71 -9.04 7.93 4.72
C ALA A 71 -9.59 9.28 5.21
N GLY A 72 -9.40 10.32 4.40
CA GLY A 72 -9.91 11.66 4.68
C GLY A 72 -9.19 12.46 5.78
N GLY A 73 -8.10 11.92 6.34
CA GLY A 73 -7.31 12.62 7.35
C GLY A 73 -6.39 11.68 8.12
N ALA A 74 -5.54 12.28 8.97
CA ALA A 74 -4.77 11.54 9.96
C ALA A 74 -5.69 10.95 11.05
N TYR A 75 -5.15 10.10 11.93
CA TYR A 75 -5.90 9.62 13.08
C TYR A 75 -6.48 10.78 13.91
N GLY A 76 -7.75 10.67 14.29
CA GLY A 76 -8.50 11.72 14.99
C GLY A 76 -9.21 12.72 14.08
N VAL A 77 -8.86 12.79 12.80
CA VAL A 77 -9.53 13.64 11.78
C VAL A 77 -10.20 12.79 10.71
N GLY A 78 -9.44 11.86 10.13
CA GLY A 78 -9.93 10.92 9.14
C GLY A 78 -10.78 9.82 9.75
N GLU A 79 -11.48 9.11 8.89
CA GLU A 79 -12.34 7.99 9.26
C GLU A 79 -11.76 6.68 8.77
N ARG A 80 -12.07 5.59 9.47
CA ARG A 80 -11.74 4.25 8.99
C ARG A 80 -12.52 3.98 7.69
N MET A 81 -11.84 3.40 6.69
CA MET A 81 -12.43 3.00 5.43
C MET A 81 -13.67 2.14 5.66
N LYS A 82 -14.83 2.62 5.17
CA LYS A 82 -16.09 1.90 5.35
C LYS A 82 -15.98 0.53 4.71
N ILE A 83 -16.35 -0.53 5.44
CA ILE A 83 -16.24 -1.91 4.97
C ILE A 83 -17.00 -2.15 3.64
N LYS A 84 -18.08 -1.39 3.40
CA LYS A 84 -18.81 -1.44 2.12
C LYS A 84 -17.92 -1.03 0.94
N HIS A 85 -17.06 -0.03 1.11
CA HIS A 85 -16.19 0.46 0.04
C HIS A 85 -15.03 -0.50 -0.22
N THR A 86 -14.41 -1.05 0.84
CA THR A 86 -13.34 -2.06 0.66
C THR A 86 -13.86 -3.34 0.01
N ARG A 87 -15.07 -3.78 0.36
CA ARG A 87 -15.75 -4.91 -0.32
C ARG A 87 -16.08 -4.58 -1.77
N ALA A 88 -16.58 -3.39 -2.07
CA ALA A 88 -16.86 -2.96 -3.44
C ALA A 88 -15.59 -2.94 -4.31
N MET A 89 -14.49 -2.37 -3.81
CA MET A 89 -13.19 -2.38 -4.50
C MET A 89 -12.66 -3.79 -4.72
N LEU A 90 -12.75 -4.66 -3.71
CA LEU A 90 -12.32 -6.06 -3.84
C LEU A 90 -13.15 -6.80 -4.90
N ASN A 91 -14.48 -6.67 -4.86
CA ASN A 91 -15.36 -7.28 -5.85
C ASN A 91 -15.09 -6.73 -7.26
N ALA A 92 -14.86 -5.42 -7.40
CA ALA A 92 -14.52 -4.84 -8.69
C ALA A 92 -13.20 -5.37 -9.25
N ALA A 93 -12.20 -5.59 -8.40
CA ALA A 93 -10.93 -6.20 -8.81
C ALA A 93 -11.11 -7.67 -9.21
N LEU A 94 -11.91 -8.44 -8.47
CA LEU A 94 -12.17 -9.86 -8.76
C LEU A 94 -13.04 -10.06 -10.00
N ASP A 95 -14.03 -9.19 -10.21
CA ASP A 95 -14.94 -9.22 -11.36
C ASP A 95 -14.30 -8.65 -12.65
N GLY A 96 -13.06 -8.17 -12.60
CA GLY A 96 -12.37 -7.53 -13.72
C GLY A 96 -12.89 -6.14 -14.08
N LYS A 97 -13.76 -5.54 -13.26
CA LYS A 97 -14.35 -4.21 -13.50
C LYS A 97 -13.35 -3.07 -13.43
N LEU A 98 -12.15 -3.31 -12.88
CA LEU A 98 -11.05 -2.35 -12.82
C LEU A 98 -10.06 -2.49 -13.98
N HIS A 99 -10.30 -3.36 -14.96
CA HIS A 99 -9.35 -3.52 -16.09
C HIS A 99 -9.43 -2.37 -17.11
N ASP A 100 -10.61 -1.79 -17.32
CA ASP A 100 -10.86 -0.77 -18.35
C ASP A 100 -11.13 0.63 -17.76
N VAL A 101 -10.80 0.85 -16.50
CA VAL A 101 -10.95 2.18 -15.87
C VAL A 101 -9.71 3.03 -16.09
N GLU A 102 -9.89 4.34 -16.04
CA GLU A 102 -8.75 5.27 -16.02
C GLU A 102 -7.94 5.07 -14.73
N PHE A 103 -6.62 5.00 -14.86
CA PHE A 103 -5.70 4.98 -13.75
C PHE A 103 -4.92 6.30 -13.69
N LYS A 104 -4.69 6.76 -12.46
CA LYS A 104 -3.86 7.92 -12.16
C LYS A 104 -2.60 7.47 -11.44
N LYS A 105 -1.48 8.14 -11.70
CA LYS A 105 -0.21 7.86 -11.03
C LYS A 105 -0.09 8.69 -9.75
N HIS A 106 0.22 8.04 -8.63
CA HIS A 106 0.52 8.74 -7.38
C HIS A 106 1.86 9.48 -7.50
N PRO A 107 1.96 10.79 -7.22
CA PRO A 107 3.18 11.57 -7.45
C PRO A 107 4.36 11.14 -6.59
N ILE A 108 4.10 10.76 -5.33
CA ILE A 108 5.14 10.33 -4.38
C ILE A 108 5.42 8.82 -4.50
N PHE A 109 4.40 7.96 -4.42
CA PHE A 109 4.60 6.51 -4.42
C PHE A 109 4.78 5.88 -5.81
N GLY A 110 4.47 6.59 -6.89
CA GLY A 110 4.68 6.12 -8.25
C GLY A 110 3.79 4.97 -8.72
N PHE A 111 3.02 4.32 -7.84
CA PHE A 111 2.00 3.35 -8.24
C PHE A 111 0.79 4.04 -8.87
N GLU A 112 0.04 3.25 -9.62
CA GLU A 112 -1.24 3.65 -10.20
C GLU A 112 -2.39 3.32 -9.25
N TYR A 113 -3.40 4.19 -9.21
CA TYR A 113 -4.67 3.97 -8.53
C TYR A 113 -5.83 4.23 -9.50
N ALA A 114 -6.90 3.45 -9.37
CA ALA A 114 -8.08 3.60 -10.22
C ALA A 114 -8.79 4.92 -9.93
N ALA A 115 -9.12 5.70 -10.98
CA ALA A 115 -9.82 6.97 -10.84
C ALA A 115 -11.29 6.80 -10.42
N ALA A 116 -11.86 5.62 -10.64
CA ALA A 116 -13.22 5.28 -10.27
C ALA A 116 -13.36 3.79 -9.94
N CYS A 117 -14.32 3.46 -9.09
CA CYS A 117 -14.76 2.09 -8.82
C CYS A 117 -16.28 2.10 -8.63
N PRO A 118 -17.03 1.15 -9.22
CA PRO A 118 -18.45 1.00 -8.95
C PRO A 118 -18.75 0.94 -7.45
N ASP A 119 -19.83 1.58 -7.01
CA ASP A 119 -20.31 1.61 -5.62
C ASP A 119 -19.33 2.25 -4.61
N VAL A 120 -18.31 2.97 -5.10
CA VAL A 120 -17.36 3.73 -4.29
C VAL A 120 -17.41 5.20 -4.73
N PRO A 121 -17.64 6.15 -3.80
CA PRO A 121 -17.63 7.57 -4.12
C PRO A 121 -16.27 8.00 -4.71
N PRO A 122 -16.23 8.84 -5.76
CA PRO A 122 -14.99 9.26 -6.42
C PRO A 122 -13.96 9.87 -5.45
N GLU A 123 -14.42 10.62 -4.44
CA GLU A 123 -13.57 11.24 -3.42
C GLU A 123 -12.84 10.22 -2.52
N VAL A 124 -13.31 8.96 -2.47
CA VAL A 124 -12.65 7.87 -1.75
C VAL A 124 -11.54 7.23 -2.59
N MET A 125 -11.65 7.32 -3.92
CA MET A 125 -10.68 6.73 -4.86
C MET A 125 -9.40 7.58 -4.98
N ASP A 126 -9.50 8.88 -4.76
CA ASP A 126 -8.36 9.78 -4.72
C ASP A 126 -8.02 10.17 -3.26
N PRO A 127 -6.92 9.65 -2.70
CA PRO A 127 -6.60 9.86 -1.29
C PRO A 127 -6.31 11.32 -0.96
N ARG A 128 -5.78 12.10 -1.90
CA ARG A 128 -5.56 13.54 -1.71
C ARG A 128 -6.89 14.27 -1.71
N GLU A 129 -7.81 13.88 -2.60
CA GLU A 129 -9.13 14.50 -2.65
C GLU A 129 -9.99 14.20 -1.41
N SER A 130 -9.77 13.07 -0.75
CA SER A 130 -10.46 12.75 0.51
C SER A 130 -10.12 13.70 1.67
N TRP A 131 -8.94 14.33 1.68
CA TRP A 131 -8.51 15.23 2.77
C TRP A 131 -9.07 16.64 2.58
N SER A 132 -9.54 17.26 3.66
CA SER A 132 -9.96 18.67 3.63
C SER A 132 -8.76 19.62 3.46
N ASP A 133 -7.64 19.31 4.12
CA ASP A 133 -6.36 20.00 3.99
C ASP A 133 -5.40 19.21 3.08
N LYS A 134 -5.18 19.73 1.87
CA LYS A 134 -4.34 19.09 0.86
C LYS A 134 -2.85 19.17 1.19
N ASP A 135 -2.42 20.24 1.86
CA ASP A 135 -1.02 20.43 2.25
C ASP A 135 -0.67 19.48 3.39
N ALA A 136 -1.61 19.26 4.33
CA ALA A 136 -1.47 18.25 5.36
C ALA A 136 -1.36 16.82 4.78
N TYR A 137 -2.14 16.51 3.74
CA TYR A 137 -2.01 15.26 3.00
C TYR A 137 -0.61 15.14 2.38
N ASP A 138 -0.18 16.17 1.63
CA ASP A 138 1.10 16.16 0.91
C ASP A 138 2.28 16.01 1.89
N ALA A 139 2.24 16.68 3.04
CA ALA A 139 3.21 16.52 4.12
C ALA A 139 3.21 15.09 4.69
N LYS A 140 2.03 14.52 4.95
CA LYS A 140 1.92 13.16 5.51
C LYS A 140 2.37 12.09 4.51
N ALA A 141 2.06 12.25 3.23
CA ALA A 141 2.48 11.36 2.17
C ALA A 141 4.02 11.38 2.01
N LYS A 142 4.65 12.56 2.06
CA LYS A 142 6.13 12.68 2.05
C LYS A 142 6.76 12.00 3.25
N HIS A 143 6.24 12.25 4.45
CA HIS A 143 6.75 11.61 5.65
C HIS A 143 6.60 10.08 5.61
N LEU A 144 5.46 9.57 5.11
CA LEU A 144 5.28 8.13 4.95
C LEU A 144 6.28 7.55 3.94
N ALA A 145 6.53 8.24 2.83
CA ALA A 145 7.53 7.84 1.84
C ALA A 145 8.94 7.73 2.43
N GLU A 146 9.34 8.69 3.28
CA GLU A 146 10.60 8.61 4.03
C GLU A 146 10.66 7.35 4.90
N LEU A 147 9.60 7.06 5.67
CA LEU A 147 9.54 5.84 6.50
C LEU A 147 9.68 4.56 5.66
N PHE A 148 9.07 4.52 4.48
CA PHE A 148 9.23 3.40 3.55
C PHE A 148 10.68 3.25 3.09
N ARG A 149 11.33 4.34 2.67
CA ARG A 149 12.74 4.32 2.25
C ARG A 149 13.67 3.90 3.38
N GLU A 150 13.54 4.50 4.56
CA GLU A 150 14.34 4.16 5.73
C GLU A 150 14.18 2.69 6.13
N ASN A 151 12.94 2.19 6.15
CA ASN A 151 12.68 0.78 6.42
C ASN A 151 13.31 -0.14 5.36
N PHE A 152 13.30 0.26 4.07
CA PHE A 152 13.74 -0.61 2.99
C PHE A 152 15.25 -0.82 2.91
N LYS A 153 16.05 0.12 3.43
CA LYS A 153 17.54 0.04 3.47
C LYS A 153 18.06 -1.30 3.97
N GLN A 154 17.39 -1.88 4.97
CA GLN A 154 17.80 -3.17 5.57
C GLN A 154 17.65 -4.39 4.64
N PHE A 155 16.98 -4.24 3.48
CA PHE A 155 16.70 -5.32 2.54
C PHE A 155 17.39 -5.14 1.19
N GLU A 156 18.08 -4.02 0.96
CA GLU A 156 18.63 -3.60 -0.33
C GLU A 156 19.59 -4.63 -0.95
N ASP A 157 20.43 -5.26 -0.13
CA ASP A 157 21.42 -6.26 -0.56
C ASP A 157 20.78 -7.55 -1.10
N GLY A 158 19.51 -7.80 -0.79
CA GLY A 158 18.81 -9.02 -1.18
C GLY A 158 17.82 -8.86 -2.32
N VAL A 159 17.83 -7.71 -3.02
CA VAL A 159 16.89 -7.38 -4.11
C VAL A 159 17.58 -6.69 -5.29
N SER A 160 16.95 -6.70 -6.46
CA SER A 160 17.46 -6.01 -7.65
C SER A 160 17.26 -4.50 -7.59
N ASP A 161 18.02 -3.74 -8.38
CA ASP A 161 17.85 -2.30 -8.54
C ASP A 161 16.45 -1.90 -8.99
N ASN A 162 15.83 -2.71 -9.84
CA ASN A 162 14.44 -2.50 -10.28
C ASN A 162 13.45 -2.51 -9.09
N VAL A 163 13.64 -3.41 -8.12
CA VAL A 163 12.80 -3.46 -6.91
C VAL A 163 13.12 -2.28 -5.99
N LYS A 164 14.40 -1.94 -5.80
CA LYS A 164 14.80 -0.74 -5.02
C LYS A 164 14.17 0.54 -5.56
N ASN A 165 14.17 0.69 -6.89
CA ASN A 165 13.64 1.86 -7.58
C ASN A 165 12.11 1.87 -7.71
N ALA A 166 11.41 0.79 -7.34
CA ALA A 166 9.95 0.70 -7.38
C ALA A 166 9.26 1.31 -6.15
N GLY A 167 10.02 1.72 -5.14
CA GLY A 167 9.53 2.41 -3.96
C GLY A 167 9.13 3.88 -4.20
N PRO A 168 8.64 4.57 -3.16
CA PRO A 168 8.31 5.97 -3.24
C PRO A 168 9.54 6.85 -3.49
N GLN A 169 9.36 7.84 -4.36
CA GLN A 169 10.39 8.76 -4.83
C GLN A 169 10.55 9.97 -3.90
N GLY A 170 11.69 10.65 -4.01
CA GLY A 170 12.02 11.87 -3.26
C GLY A 170 13.15 11.72 -2.27
#